data_AF-A0A1F7X2B9-F1
#
_entry.id   AF-A0A1F7X2B9-F1
#
_cell.length_a   1.000
_cell.length_b   1.000
_cell.length_c   1.000
_cell.angle_alpha   90.00
_cell.angle_beta   90.00
_cell.angle_gamma   90.00
#
_symmetry.space_group_name_H-M   'P 1'
#
loop_
_entity.id
_entity.type
_entity.pdbx_description
1 polymer ?
#
loop_
_entity_poly.entity_id
_entity_poly.type
_entity_poly.pdbx_seq_one_letter_code
_entity_poly.pdbx_strand_id
1 'polypeptide(L)'
;MLRKSLIILSIFLATICFAGEYDSYVDTVQKYYKDISKTSEVIHDWEDGVRKDWGYTLDHFVINFEFYKGMKTTDSNIVITGILVMTGFCYDREGVKVRVVQMRGMAILLSKEGKILKRLSITKPENTRITGWDGLEVKTKI
;
A
#
# COMPACT_ATOMS: atom_id res chain seq x y z
N MET A 1 -29.07 -37.68 7.30
CA MET A 1 -28.75 -36.33 7.84
C MET A 1 -27.25 -36.07 7.98
N LEU A 2 -26.40 -37.05 8.32
CA LEU A 2 -24.93 -36.92 8.47
C LEU A 2 -24.16 -36.30 7.28
N ARG A 3 -24.53 -36.60 6.03
CA ARG A 3 -23.85 -36.05 4.84
C ARG A 3 -23.96 -34.54 4.67
N LYS A 4 -25.08 -33.93 5.09
CA LYS A 4 -25.29 -32.46 4.97
C LYS A 4 -24.50 -31.70 6.04
N SER A 5 -24.40 -32.26 7.25
CA SER A 5 -23.62 -31.69 8.34
C SER A 5 -22.11 -31.73 8.07
N LEU A 6 -21.61 -32.79 7.40
CA LEU A 6 -20.19 -32.87 7.01
C LEU A 6 -19.79 -31.80 5.99
N ILE A 7 -20.67 -31.49 5.03
CA ILE A 7 -20.41 -30.49 3.97
C ILE A 7 -20.40 -29.07 4.56
N ILE A 8 -21.33 -28.76 5.47
CA ILE A 8 -21.38 -27.45 6.11
C ILE A 8 -20.14 -27.24 6.99
N LEU A 9 -19.69 -28.27 7.71
CA LEU A 9 -18.50 -28.20 8.56
C LEU A 9 -17.21 -28.01 7.74
N SER A 10 -17.06 -28.69 6.59
CA SER A 10 -15.88 -28.55 5.73
C SER A 10 -15.82 -27.21 5.00
N ILE A 11 -16.97 -26.64 4.61
CA ILE A 11 -17.04 -25.28 4.06
C ILE A 11 -16.65 -24.25 5.13
N PHE A 12 -17.16 -24.39 6.36
CA PHE A 12 -16.79 -23.49 7.47
C PHE A 12 -15.29 -23.55 7.79
N LEU A 13 -14.70 -24.73 7.88
CA LEU A 13 -13.25 -24.87 8.10
C LEU A 13 -12.42 -24.28 6.95
N ALA A 14 -12.80 -24.48 5.68
CA ALA A 14 -12.08 -23.91 4.55
C ALA A 14 -12.14 -22.36 4.53
N THR A 15 -13.25 -21.78 4.96
CA THR A 15 -13.45 -20.32 5.02
C THR A 15 -12.63 -19.70 6.16
N ILE A 16 -12.55 -20.36 7.32
CA ILE A 16 -11.74 -19.92 8.46
C ILE A 16 -10.24 -20.08 8.17
N CYS A 17 -9.83 -21.19 7.55
CA CYS A 17 -8.42 -21.38 7.16
C CYS A 17 -7.95 -20.30 6.18
N PHE A 18 -8.81 -19.89 5.23
CA PHE A 18 -8.45 -18.80 4.31
C PHE A 18 -8.37 -17.43 4.99
N ALA A 19 -9.21 -17.15 6.00
CA ALA A 19 -9.15 -15.89 6.74
C ALA A 19 -7.85 -15.75 7.55
N GLY A 20 -7.42 -16.81 8.24
CA GLY A 20 -6.15 -16.80 8.99
C GLY A 20 -4.91 -16.75 8.08
N GLU A 21 -4.96 -17.40 6.91
CA GLU A 21 -3.89 -17.27 5.90
C GLU A 21 -3.88 -15.88 5.24
N TYR A 22 -5.05 -15.25 5.08
CA TYR A 22 -5.19 -13.92 4.47
C TYR A 22 -4.44 -12.85 5.25
N ASP A 23 -4.58 -12.82 6.58
CA ASP A 23 -3.89 -11.85 7.45
C ASP A 23 -2.36 -11.99 7.32
N SER A 24 -1.84 -13.23 7.20
CA SER A 24 -0.41 -13.46 7.00
C SER A 24 0.10 -12.90 5.66
N TYR A 25 -0.70 -12.96 4.59
CA TYR A 25 -0.34 -12.35 3.31
C TYR A 25 -0.40 -10.82 3.36
N VAL A 26 -1.37 -10.27 4.09
CA VAL A 26 -1.47 -8.83 4.37
C VAL A 26 -0.22 -8.33 5.08
N ASP A 27 0.18 -8.99 6.17
CA ASP A 27 1.38 -8.67 6.94
C ASP A 27 2.65 -8.72 6.08
N THR A 28 2.71 -9.68 5.16
CA THR A 28 3.84 -9.83 4.25
C THR A 28 3.98 -8.63 3.31
N VAL A 29 2.85 -8.16 2.75
CA VAL A 29 2.83 -6.98 1.88
C VAL A 29 3.10 -5.70 2.67
N GLN A 30 2.59 -5.57 3.90
CA GLN A 30 2.89 -4.43 4.77
C GLN A 30 4.37 -4.35 5.10
N LYS A 31 4.96 -5.47 5.54
CA LYS A 31 6.38 -5.55 5.87
C LYS A 31 7.24 -5.20 4.66
N TYR A 32 6.89 -5.73 3.49
CA TYR A 32 7.59 -5.44 2.25
C TYR A 32 7.65 -3.93 1.94
N TYR A 33 6.51 -3.23 2.01
CA TYR A 33 6.49 -1.79 1.72
C TYR A 33 7.12 -0.94 2.83
N LYS A 34 7.04 -1.37 4.09
CA LYS A 34 7.75 -0.75 5.21
C LYS A 34 9.27 -0.90 5.11
N ASP A 35 9.75 -2.00 4.54
CA ASP A 35 11.18 -2.20 4.30
C ASP A 35 11.65 -1.38 3.09
N ILE A 36 10.85 -1.35 2.02
CA ILE A 36 11.11 -0.50 0.84
C ILE A 36 11.14 0.99 1.18
N SER A 37 10.32 1.45 2.14
CA SER A 37 10.31 2.86 2.54
C SER A 37 11.64 3.34 3.14
N LYS A 38 12.57 2.41 3.42
CA LYS A 38 13.90 2.70 3.97
C LYS A 38 15.01 2.54 2.93
N THR A 39 14.67 2.08 1.72
CA THR A 39 15.64 1.93 0.63
C THR A 39 15.97 3.30 0.05
N SER A 40 17.26 3.67 0.07
CA SER A 40 17.73 4.98 -0.39
C SER A 40 17.33 5.29 -1.82
N GLU A 41 17.43 4.33 -2.74
CA GLU A 41 17.02 4.48 -4.15
C GLU A 41 15.56 4.93 -4.27
N VAL A 42 14.64 4.31 -3.52
CA VAL A 42 13.21 4.67 -3.57
C VAL A 42 12.95 6.05 -2.96
N ILE A 43 13.67 6.39 -1.89
CA ILE A 43 13.59 7.70 -1.26
C ILE A 43 14.10 8.78 -2.23
N HIS A 44 15.24 8.55 -2.88
CA HIS A 44 15.85 9.49 -3.82
C HIS A 44 15.02 9.65 -5.09
N ASP A 45 14.50 8.57 -5.67
CA ASP A 45 13.61 8.64 -6.84
C ASP A 45 12.36 9.49 -6.54
N TRP A 46 11.79 9.32 -5.35
CA TRP A 46 10.64 10.11 -4.91
C TRP A 46 11.03 11.57 -4.65
N GLU A 47 12.13 11.80 -3.94
CA GLU A 47 12.67 13.13 -3.64
C GLU A 47 12.98 13.91 -4.92
N ASP A 48 13.62 13.29 -5.90
CA ASP A 48 13.97 13.90 -7.19
C ASP A 48 12.72 14.36 -7.94
N GLY A 49 11.66 13.55 -7.95
CA GLY A 49 10.37 13.94 -8.53
C GLY A 49 9.80 15.18 -7.85
N VAL A 50 9.77 15.19 -6.52
CA VAL A 50 9.19 16.28 -5.72
C VAL A 50 10.02 17.56 -5.80
N ARG A 51 11.35 17.43 -5.81
CA ARG A 51 12.29 18.54 -5.96
C ARG A 51 12.22 19.13 -7.36
N LYS A 52 12.12 18.29 -8.40
CA LYS A 52 12.02 18.73 -9.80
C LYS A 52 10.71 19.46 -10.07
N ASP A 53 9.60 18.91 -9.60
CA ASP A 53 8.27 19.43 -9.92
C ASP A 53 7.89 20.61 -9.03
N TRP A 54 8.34 20.65 -7.77
CA TRP A 54 7.86 21.61 -6.77
C TRP A 54 8.95 22.32 -5.98
N GLY A 55 10.21 21.87 -6.04
CA GLY A 55 11.33 22.48 -5.33
C GLY A 55 11.27 22.32 -3.81
N TYR A 56 10.66 21.24 -3.32
CA TYR A 56 10.65 20.92 -1.89
C TYR A 56 11.87 20.09 -1.50
N THR A 57 12.24 20.15 -0.23
CA THR A 57 13.29 19.34 0.39
C THR A 57 12.66 18.33 1.33
N LEU A 58 13.00 17.05 1.15
CA LEU A 58 12.46 15.95 1.95
C LEU A 58 13.13 15.89 3.34
N ASP A 59 12.31 15.74 4.39
CA ASP A 59 12.73 15.53 5.78
C ASP A 59 12.53 14.05 6.18
N HIS A 60 11.31 13.56 5.96
CA HIS A 60 10.92 12.21 6.35
C HIS A 60 10.02 11.57 5.30
N PHE A 61 10.16 10.26 5.09
CA PHE A 61 9.41 9.52 4.10
C PHE A 61 8.82 8.23 4.68
N VAL A 62 7.55 7.99 4.37
CA VAL A 62 6.82 6.80 4.81
C VAL A 62 6.06 6.22 3.64
N ILE A 63 6.04 4.89 3.55
CA ILE A 63 5.17 4.15 2.64
C ILE A 63 4.28 3.23 3.47
N ASN A 64 2.98 3.31 3.22
CA ASN A 64 1.98 2.40 3.75
C ASN A 64 1.22 1.72 2.61
N PHE A 65 0.70 0.53 2.88
CA PHE A 65 -0.20 -0.16 1.97
C PHE A 65 -1.53 -0.40 2.68
N GLU A 66 -2.60 0.18 2.16
CA GLU A 66 -3.96 0.00 2.65
C GLU A 66 -4.65 -1.11 1.86
N PHE A 67 -5.09 -2.15 2.55
CA PHE A 67 -5.66 -3.34 1.93
C PHE A 67 -7.13 -3.15 1.66
N TYR A 68 -7.58 -3.55 0.47
CA TYR A 68 -8.99 -3.50 0.10
C TYR A 68 -9.61 -4.88 0.02
N LYS A 69 -9.01 -5.78 -0.77
CA LYS A 69 -9.51 -7.14 -0.95
C LYS A 69 -8.38 -8.08 -1.34
N GLY A 70 -8.54 -9.37 -1.06
CA GLY A 70 -7.76 -10.39 -1.74
C GLY A 70 -8.59 -11.57 -2.18
N MET A 71 -7.99 -12.39 -3.04
CA MET A 71 -8.59 -13.59 -3.58
C MET A 71 -7.53 -14.65 -3.85
N LYS A 72 -7.94 -15.91 -3.70
CA LYS A 72 -7.15 -17.06 -4.17
C LYS A 72 -7.44 -17.30 -5.65
N THR A 73 -6.41 -17.45 -6.45
CA THR A 73 -6.51 -17.83 -7.86
C THR A 73 -6.71 -19.34 -7.99
N THR A 74 -7.07 -19.81 -9.19
CA THR A 74 -7.30 -21.23 -9.47
C THR A 74 -6.05 -22.09 -9.29
N ASP A 75 -4.86 -21.51 -9.50
CA ASP A 75 -3.55 -22.13 -9.26
C ASP A 75 -3.05 -21.95 -7.81
N SER A 76 -3.94 -21.56 -6.89
CA SER A 76 -3.66 -21.36 -5.46
C SER A 76 -2.70 -20.22 -5.10
N ASN A 77 -2.35 -19.36 -6.04
CA ASN A 77 -1.70 -18.08 -5.75
C ASN A 77 -2.69 -17.11 -5.10
N ILE A 78 -2.16 -16.04 -4.50
CA ILE A 78 -2.95 -15.04 -3.79
C ILE A 78 -2.80 -13.72 -4.51
N VAL A 79 -3.92 -13.09 -4.85
CA VAL A 79 -3.93 -11.71 -5.33
C VAL A 79 -4.46 -10.83 -4.22
N ILE A 80 -3.68 -9.83 -3.83
CA ILE A 80 -4.09 -8.76 -2.92
C ILE A 80 -4.18 -7.47 -3.70
N THR A 81 -5.29 -6.75 -3.53
CA THR A 81 -5.45 -5.39 -4.03
C THR A 81 -5.54 -4.39 -2.90
N GLY A 82 -5.01 -3.20 -3.13
CA GLY A 82 -4.99 -2.13 -2.16
C GLY A 82 -4.46 -0.83 -2.75
N ILE A 83 -4.23 0.14 -1.87
CA ILE A 83 -3.70 1.46 -2.20
C ILE A 83 -2.34 1.59 -1.53
N LEU A 84 -1.31 1.83 -2.34
CA LEU A 84 -0.01 2.24 -1.85
C LEU A 84 -0.05 3.75 -1.60
N VAL A 85 0.20 4.15 -0.35
CA VAL A 85 0.24 5.55 0.09
C VAL A 85 1.68 5.89 0.43
N MET A 86 2.28 6.77 -0.36
CA MET A 86 3.63 7.31 -0.15
C MET A 86 3.50 8.72 0.38
N THR A 87 4.08 9.00 1.53
CA THR A 87 3.99 10.30 2.21
C THR A 87 5.38 10.83 2.46
N GLY A 88 5.72 11.95 1.83
CA GLY A 88 6.87 12.76 2.18
C GLY A 88 6.47 13.93 3.06
N PHE A 89 7.18 14.11 4.16
CA PHE A 89 7.17 15.30 4.98
C PHE A 89 8.34 16.15 4.50
N CYS A 90 8.04 17.33 3.98
CA CYS A 90 9.01 18.16 3.29
C CYS A 90 8.99 19.59 3.83
N TYR A 91 9.98 20.37 3.43
CA TYR A 91 10.00 21.82 3.55
C TYR A 91 9.88 22.44 2.15
N ASP A 92 9.04 23.47 2.02
CA ASP A 92 9.04 24.30 0.82
C ASP A 92 10.24 25.26 0.77
N ARG A 93 10.31 26.09 -0.27
CA ARG A 93 11.42 27.03 -0.47
C ARG A 93 11.52 28.12 0.62
N GLU A 94 10.44 28.35 1.36
CA GLU A 94 10.39 29.32 2.46
C GLU A 94 10.67 28.63 3.81
N GLY A 95 10.93 27.32 3.82
CA GLY A 95 11.14 26.53 5.04
C GLY A 95 9.85 26.15 5.76
N VAL A 96 8.69 26.25 5.10
CA VAL A 96 7.40 25.84 5.67
C VAL A 96 7.23 24.33 5.54
N LYS A 97 6.78 23.68 6.61
CA LYS A 97 6.48 22.24 6.61
C LYS A 97 5.27 21.95 5.71
N VAL A 98 5.48 21.09 4.73
CA VAL A 98 4.45 20.60 3.81
C VAL A 98 4.44 19.07 3.81
N ARG A 99 3.27 18.48 3.54
CA ARG A 99 3.13 17.04 3.35
C ARG A 99 2.72 16.77 1.92
N VAL A 100 3.47 15.93 1.23
CA VAL A 100 3.14 15.46 -0.12
C VAL A 100 2.72 14.01 -0.03
N VAL A 101 1.49 13.72 -0.42
CA VAL A 101 0.93 12.37 -0.45
C VAL A 101 0.74 11.95 -1.89
N GLN A 102 1.29 10.79 -2.26
CA GLN A 102 1.05 10.14 -3.52
C GLN A 102 0.38 8.79 -3.27
N MET A 103 -0.72 8.54 -3.98
CA MET A 103 -1.49 7.31 -3.85
C MET A 103 -1.46 6.54 -5.17
N ARG A 104 -1.37 5.21 -5.09
CA ARG A 104 -1.38 4.33 -6.25
C ARG A 104 -2.20 3.08 -5.96
N GLY A 105 -3.20 2.80 -6.78
CA GLY A 105 -3.89 1.52 -6.75
C GLY A 105 -2.94 0.41 -7.19
N MET A 106 -2.86 -0.68 -6.42
CA MET A 106 -1.91 -1.76 -6.64
C MET A 106 -2.60 -3.12 -6.57
N ALA A 107 -2.18 -4.03 -7.46
CA ALA A 107 -2.43 -5.46 -7.37
C ALA A 107 -1.11 -6.19 -7.14
N ILE A 108 -1.05 -7.00 -6.09
CA ILE A 108 0.12 -7.76 -5.67
C ILE A 108 -0.23 -9.25 -5.80
N LEU A 109 0.55 -9.97 -6.60
CA LEU A 109 0.46 -11.42 -6.71
C LEU A 109 1.49 -12.05 -5.78
N LEU A 110 1.04 -12.93 -4.90
CA LEU A 110 1.85 -13.73 -4.01
C LEU A 110 1.73 -15.23 -4.35
N SER A 111 2.79 -15.98 -4.08
CA SER A 111 2.74 -17.44 -4.08
C SER A 111 1.92 -17.94 -2.88
N LYS A 112 1.53 -19.22 -2.90
CA LYS A 112 0.89 -19.87 -1.75
C LYS A 112 1.74 -19.88 -0.47
N GLU A 113 3.06 -19.69 -0.59
CA GLU A 113 3.98 -19.55 0.54
C GLU A 113 4.17 -18.08 0.98
N GLY A 114 3.41 -17.14 0.40
CA GLY A 114 3.47 -15.73 0.74
C GLY A 114 4.62 -14.95 0.07
N LYS A 115 5.30 -15.52 -0.93
CA LYS A 115 6.35 -14.76 -1.65
C LYS A 115 5.72 -13.82 -2.67
N ILE A 116 6.08 -12.53 -2.65
CA ILE A 116 5.65 -11.58 -3.69
C ILE A 116 6.27 -11.98 -5.03
N LEU A 117 5.42 -12.34 -5.99
CA LEU A 117 5.79 -12.75 -7.34
C LEU A 117 5.70 -11.60 -8.34
N LYS A 118 4.65 -10.78 -8.23
CA LYS A 118 4.40 -9.68 -9.15
C LYS A 118 3.70 -8.51 -8.47
N ARG A 119 3.97 -7.30 -8.95
CA ARG A 119 3.35 -6.05 -8.48
C ARG A 119 2.89 -5.28 -9.71
N LEU A 120 1.64 -4.82 -9.71
CA LEU A 120 1.02 -4.13 -10.83
C LEU A 120 0.34 -2.86 -10.33
N SER A 121 0.61 -1.73 -10.98
CA SER A 121 -0.15 -0.48 -10.79
C SER A 121 -1.48 -0.61 -11.54
N ILE A 122 -2.60 -0.36 -10.86
CA ILE A 122 -3.95 -0.45 -11.43
C ILE A 122 -4.36 0.86 -12.13
N THR A 123 -3.77 1.98 -11.74
CA THR A 123 -4.01 3.30 -12.36
C THR A 123 -2.74 3.89 -12.98
N LYS A 124 -2.89 4.71 -14.03
CA LYS A 124 -1.88 5.70 -14.42
C LYS A 124 -1.85 6.78 -13.32
N PRO A 125 -0.67 7.19 -12.84
CA PRO A 125 -0.57 8.17 -11.76
C PRO A 125 -1.07 9.52 -12.27
N GLU A 126 -2.19 9.98 -11.76
CA GLU A 126 -2.46 11.41 -11.69
C GLU A 126 -1.82 11.88 -10.39
N ASN A 127 -0.89 12.84 -10.47
CA ASN A 127 -0.23 13.41 -9.29
C ASN A 127 -1.28 14.18 -8.45
N THR A 128 -2.00 13.48 -7.60
CA THR A 128 -3.03 14.08 -6.74
C THR A 128 -2.35 14.81 -5.59
N ARG A 129 -2.41 16.16 -5.60
CA ARG A 129 -2.05 17.00 -4.45
C ARG A 129 -3.13 16.83 -3.38
N ILE A 130 -2.85 16.08 -2.31
CA ILE A 130 -3.67 16.11 -1.09
C ILE A 130 -2.93 16.95 -0.05
N THR A 131 -3.33 18.22 0.04
CA THR A 131 -2.93 19.12 1.11
C THR A 131 -3.96 19.02 2.24
N GLY A 132 -3.54 18.50 3.40
CA GLY A 132 -4.30 18.55 4.65
C GLY A 132 -5.48 17.58 4.78
N TRP A 133 -5.87 17.30 6.03
CA TRP A 133 -6.91 16.33 6.40
C TRP A 133 -8.35 16.74 5.97
N ASP A 134 -8.52 17.95 5.43
CA ASP A 134 -9.82 18.48 4.96
C ASP A 134 -9.82 18.91 3.48
N GLY A 135 -8.90 18.41 2.63
CA GLY A 135 -8.89 18.80 1.21
C GLY A 135 -8.81 20.31 0.98
N LEU A 136 -8.17 21.02 1.91
CA LEU A 136 -8.07 22.46 1.99
C LEU A 136 -6.58 22.84 1.99
N GLU A 137 -6.22 23.83 1.17
CA GLU A 137 -4.92 24.47 1.25
C GLU A 137 -4.82 25.24 2.58
N VAL A 138 -4.36 24.55 3.63
CA VAL A 138 -4.11 25.18 4.92
C VAL A 138 -2.68 25.70 4.93
N LYS A 139 -2.52 26.99 4.60
CA LYS A 139 -1.34 27.76 5.01
C LYS A 139 -1.48 28.10 6.50
N THR A 140 -1.07 27.19 7.38
CA THR A 140 -0.80 27.55 8.78
C THR A 140 0.67 27.87 8.92
N LYS A 141 0.98 29.18 9.02
CA LYS A 141 2.18 29.63 9.73
C LYS A 141 2.07 29.07 11.15
N ILE A 142 3.08 28.32 11.58
CA ILE A 142 3.34 28.10 13.01
C ILE A 142 3.88 29.42 13.57
#